data_AF-A0A7R8UXV4-F1
#
_entry.id   AF-A0A7R8UXV4-F1
#
_cell.length_a   1.000
_cell.length_b   1.000
_cell.length_c   1.000
_cell.angle_alpha   90.00
_cell.angle_beta   90.00
_cell.angle_gamma   90.00
#
_symmetry.space_group_name_H-M   'P 1'
#
loop_
_entity.id
_entity.type
_entity.pdbx_description
1 polymer ?
#
loop_
_entity_poly.entity_id
_entity_poly.type
_entity_poly.pdbx_seq_one_letter_code
_entity_poly.pdbx_strand_id
1 'polypeptide(L)'
;MNITDLNDDCLYQICSYLSIHDMVELHSTCTRFAFITDRFFSTQRHLIIGMRTAQLDKMDRLLQCIGAYLTSVTIWIGYLMPENMVLPILLPVSKFCTNLKRLTVNFMKMEVKYKKLLMAVTSNVEFLDISCCDIDDDDADLLLSCKKVKTLTLNGNDRFRGLCLPQLTSLKHLIAKHSTGIHHYILEELRKRNVKIDDGT
;
A
#
# COMPACT_ATOMS: atom_id res chain seq x y z
N MET A 1 28.83 32.60 -9.02
CA MET A 1 27.77 31.83 -9.68
C MET A 1 26.90 31.23 -8.60
N ASN A 2 25.64 31.64 -8.53
CA ASN A 2 24.66 31.14 -7.57
C ASN A 2 23.87 29.98 -8.20
N ILE A 3 23.37 29.04 -7.40
CA ILE A 3 22.56 27.93 -7.89
C ILE A 3 21.29 28.41 -8.60
N THR A 4 20.79 29.59 -8.23
CA THR A 4 19.65 30.25 -8.86
C THR A 4 19.92 30.73 -10.29
N ASP A 5 21.18 30.87 -10.68
CA ASP A 5 21.59 31.34 -12.01
C ASP A 5 21.50 30.22 -13.07
N LEU A 6 21.38 28.97 -12.63
CA LEU A 6 21.17 27.81 -13.50
C LEU A 6 19.78 27.84 -14.11
N ASN A 7 19.61 27.29 -15.31
CA ASN A 7 18.29 27.08 -15.91
C ASN A 7 17.58 25.84 -15.30
N ASP A 8 16.30 25.66 -15.62
CA ASP A 8 15.50 24.58 -15.04
C ASP A 8 15.99 23.18 -15.42
N ASP A 9 16.57 23.00 -16.62
CA ASP A 9 17.11 21.71 -17.05
C ASP A 9 18.36 21.32 -16.25
N CYS A 10 19.26 22.28 -15.97
CA CYS A 10 20.42 22.07 -15.10
C CYS A 10 19.98 21.75 -13.67
N LEU A 11 19.00 22.48 -13.14
CA LEU A 11 18.47 22.23 -11.81
C LEU A 11 17.76 20.87 -11.71
N TYR A 12 17.00 20.50 -12.75
CA TYR A 12 16.41 19.16 -12.86
C TYR A 12 17.50 18.09 -12.86
N GLN A 13 18.57 18.26 -13.64
CA GLN A 13 19.68 17.32 -13.65
C GLN A 13 20.36 17.20 -12.26
N ILE A 14 20.52 18.29 -11.52
CA ILE A 14 21.03 18.26 -10.14
C ILE A 14 20.08 17.48 -9.23
N CYS A 15 18.78 17.73 -9.30
CA CYS A 15 17.77 17.03 -8.50
C CYS A 15 17.78 15.52 -8.74
N SER A 16 18.19 15.05 -9.93
CA SER A 16 18.29 13.61 -10.23
C SER A 16 19.32 12.86 -9.39
N TYR A 17 20.26 13.56 -8.74
CA TYR A 17 21.25 12.99 -7.83
C TYR A 17 20.82 13.04 -6.36
N LEU A 18 19.68 13.66 -6.05
CA LEU A 18 19.21 13.83 -4.68
C LEU A 18 18.39 12.63 -4.21
N SER A 19 18.46 12.34 -2.92
CA SER A 19 17.53 11.39 -2.33
C SER A 19 16.11 11.95 -2.32
N ILE A 20 15.11 11.08 -2.19
CA ILE A 20 13.72 11.52 -2.09
C ILE A 20 13.47 12.44 -0.88
N HIS A 21 14.23 12.25 0.20
CA HIS A 21 14.15 13.10 1.38
C HIS A 21 14.73 14.49 1.11
N ASP A 22 15.89 14.57 0.43
CA ASP A 22 16.47 15.85 0.05
C ASP A 22 15.58 16.59 -0.94
N MET A 23 14.91 15.88 -1.85
CA MET A 23 13.92 16.47 -2.76
C MET A 23 12.71 17.05 -2.01
N VAL A 24 12.24 16.41 -0.92
CA VAL A 24 11.15 16.93 -0.09
C VAL A 24 11.57 18.22 0.63
N GLU A 25 12.80 18.27 1.16
CA GLU A 25 13.31 19.50 1.77
C GLU A 25 13.46 20.61 0.70
N LEU A 26 14.00 20.27 -0.47
CA LEU A 26 14.16 21.20 -1.59
C LEU A 26 12.82 21.74 -2.08
N HIS A 27 11.77 20.91 -2.16
CA HIS A 27 10.43 21.32 -2.55
C HIS A 27 9.89 22.46 -1.65
N SER A 28 10.27 22.49 -0.38
CA SER A 28 9.81 23.51 0.57
C SER A 28 10.56 24.86 0.51
N THR A 29 11.63 24.95 -0.28
CA THR A 29 12.53 26.12 -0.27
C THR A 29 11.99 27.33 -1.05
N CYS A 30 11.52 27.12 -2.29
CA CYS A 30 10.90 28.16 -3.11
C CYS A 30 10.02 27.55 -4.21
N THR A 31 9.15 28.37 -4.80
CA THR A 31 8.19 27.94 -5.84
C THR A 31 8.86 27.31 -7.06
N ARG A 32 10.05 27.80 -7.44
CA ARG A 32 10.81 27.27 -8.57
C ARG A 32 11.31 25.85 -8.28
N PHE A 33 11.83 25.61 -7.08
CA PHE A 33 12.26 24.28 -6.67
C PHE A 33 11.08 23.33 -6.49
N ALA A 34 9.97 23.81 -5.93
CA ALA A 34 8.73 23.03 -5.86
C ALA A 34 8.31 22.53 -7.25
N PHE A 35 8.23 23.41 -8.24
CA PHE A 35 7.90 23.06 -9.63
C PHE A 35 8.83 21.99 -10.23
N ILE A 36 10.14 22.13 -10.01
CA ILE A 36 11.13 21.16 -10.52
C ILE A 36 10.96 19.81 -9.82
N THR A 37 10.82 19.79 -8.51
CA THR A 37 10.67 18.55 -7.71
C THR A 37 9.33 17.86 -7.95
N ASP A 38 8.24 18.59 -8.19
CA ASP A 38 6.93 18.02 -8.56
C ASP A 38 7.04 17.14 -9.81
N ARG A 39 7.86 17.56 -10.77
CA ARG A 39 8.13 16.79 -11.98
C ARG A 39 8.77 15.45 -11.63
N PHE A 40 9.68 15.40 -10.66
CA PHE A 40 10.23 14.14 -10.14
C PHE A 40 9.21 13.32 -9.36
N PHE A 41 8.47 13.94 -8.44
CA PHE A 41 7.44 13.25 -7.64
C PHE A 41 6.38 12.60 -8.52
N SER A 42 6.01 13.23 -9.64
CA SER A 42 5.04 12.68 -10.60
C SER A 42 5.49 11.36 -11.25
N THR A 43 6.80 11.09 -11.26
CA THR A 43 7.36 9.82 -11.77
C THR A 43 7.34 8.71 -10.72
N GLN A 44 7.16 9.05 -9.44
CA GLN A 44 7.13 8.09 -8.35
C GLN A 44 5.76 7.39 -8.32
N ARG A 45 5.72 6.14 -8.77
CA ARG A 45 4.51 5.31 -8.80
C ARG A 45 4.46 4.26 -7.70
N HIS A 46 5.63 3.89 -7.17
CA HIS A 46 5.79 2.78 -6.25
C HIS A 46 6.57 3.24 -5.02
N LEU A 47 6.05 2.93 -3.84
CA LEU A 47 6.73 3.17 -2.57
C LEU A 47 6.78 1.86 -1.77
N ILE A 48 7.95 1.57 -1.21
CA ILE A 48 8.17 0.46 -0.29
C ILE A 48 8.56 1.05 1.07
N ILE A 49 7.78 0.70 2.09
CA ILE A 49 7.97 1.14 3.47
C ILE A 49 8.29 -0.10 4.29
N GLY A 50 9.51 -0.20 4.81
CA GLY A 50 9.89 -1.23 5.77
C GLY A 50 10.30 -0.60 7.10
N MET A 51 10.02 -1.26 8.23
CA MET A 51 10.36 -0.68 9.55
C MET A 51 11.82 -0.29 9.71
N ARG A 52 12.74 -1.07 9.14
CA ARG A 52 14.18 -0.80 9.26
C ARG A 52 14.64 0.41 8.45
N THR A 53 13.85 0.83 7.46
CA THR A 53 14.22 1.91 6.53
C THR A 53 13.31 3.12 6.66
N ALA A 54 12.20 3.02 7.40
CA ALA A 54 11.22 4.08 7.52
C ALA A 54 11.73 5.22 8.41
N GLN A 55 11.83 6.42 7.83
CA GLN A 55 12.02 7.67 8.57
C GLN A 55 10.65 8.16 9.05
N LEU A 56 10.16 7.59 10.15
CA LEU A 56 8.79 7.77 10.65
C LEU A 56 8.39 9.24 10.85
N ASP A 57 9.32 10.06 11.32
CA ASP A 57 9.17 11.50 11.54
C ASP A 57 8.96 12.30 10.24
N LYS A 58 9.40 11.76 9.10
CA LYS A 58 9.29 12.41 7.78
C LYS A 58 8.18 11.84 6.90
N MET A 59 7.44 10.83 7.37
CA MET A 59 6.42 10.15 6.54
C MET A 59 5.27 11.04 6.13
N ASP A 60 4.79 11.90 7.02
CA ASP A 60 3.70 12.83 6.69
C ASP A 60 4.11 13.78 5.55
N ARG A 61 5.27 14.42 5.67
CA ARG A 61 5.81 15.33 4.63
C ARG A 61 6.10 14.61 3.32
N LEU A 62 6.74 13.44 3.38
CA LEU A 62 7.04 12.66 2.17
C LEU A 62 5.76 12.34 1.41
N LEU A 63 4.76 11.77 2.09
CA LEU A 63 3.53 11.34 1.46
C LEU A 63 2.62 12.52 1.07
N GLN A 64 2.75 13.68 1.72
CA GLN A 64 2.12 14.91 1.25
C GLN A 64 2.62 15.29 -0.14
N CYS A 65 3.92 15.12 -0.43
CA CYS A 65 4.50 15.44 -1.73
C CYS A 65 4.19 14.37 -2.80
N ILE A 66 4.34 13.08 -2.47
CA ILE A 66 4.28 12.02 -3.49
C ILE A 66 2.98 11.22 -3.50
N GLY A 67 2.18 11.28 -2.44
CA GLY A 67 1.07 10.35 -2.19
C GLY A 67 0.04 10.30 -3.31
N ALA A 68 -0.32 11.45 -3.88
CA ALA A 68 -1.27 11.53 -4.99
C ALA A 68 -0.77 10.88 -6.28
N TYR A 69 0.56 10.73 -6.46
CA TYR A 69 1.15 10.12 -7.64
C TYR A 69 1.35 8.60 -7.51
N LEU A 70 1.33 8.08 -6.29
CA LEU A 70 1.53 6.67 -5.99
C LEU A 70 0.34 5.85 -6.49
N THR A 71 0.65 4.77 -7.21
CA THR A 71 -0.31 3.74 -7.63
C THR A 71 -0.10 2.44 -6.87
N SER A 72 1.03 2.31 -6.16
CA SER A 72 1.44 1.11 -5.46
C SER A 72 2.17 1.44 -4.17
N VAL A 73 1.70 0.88 -3.06
CA VAL A 73 2.36 0.99 -1.75
C VAL A 73 2.55 -0.40 -1.17
N THR A 74 3.76 -0.68 -0.69
CA THR A 74 4.13 -1.93 -0.01
C THR A 74 4.61 -1.60 1.40
N ILE A 75 4.06 -2.27 2.41
CA ILE A 75 4.28 -2.00 3.81
C ILE A 75 4.73 -3.29 4.51
N TRP A 76 5.93 -3.27 5.07
CA TRP A 76 6.56 -4.36 5.82
C TRP A 76 6.81 -3.91 7.25
N ILE A 77 5.84 -4.16 8.12
CA ILE A 77 5.89 -3.66 9.50
C ILE A 77 6.46 -4.69 10.47
N GLY A 78 6.08 -5.96 10.35
CA GLY A 78 6.48 -6.99 11.31
C GLY A 78 5.44 -7.13 12.42
N TYR A 79 5.21 -8.38 12.82
CA TYR A 79 3.96 -8.79 13.46
C TYR A 79 3.69 -8.14 14.83
N LEU A 80 4.75 -7.83 15.58
CA LEU A 80 4.69 -7.34 16.97
C LEU A 80 5.11 -5.87 17.10
N MET A 81 4.89 -5.05 16.07
CA MET A 81 5.26 -3.65 16.15
C MET A 81 4.30 -2.86 17.03
N PRO A 82 4.82 -1.97 17.90
CA PRO A 82 3.99 -1.14 18.74
C PRO A 82 3.28 -0.07 17.91
N GLU A 83 2.12 0.37 18.39
CA GLU A 83 1.24 1.31 17.69
C GLU A 83 1.94 2.62 17.27
N ASN A 84 2.80 3.15 18.13
CA ASN A 84 3.57 4.37 17.87
C ASN A 84 4.56 4.24 16.71
N MET A 85 4.82 3.03 16.22
CA MET A 85 5.60 2.75 15.02
C MET A 85 4.73 2.51 13.78
N VAL A 86 3.55 1.92 13.96
CA VAL A 86 2.63 1.58 12.86
C VAL A 86 1.85 2.80 12.38
N LEU A 87 1.32 3.61 13.32
CA LEU A 87 0.47 4.75 12.97
C LEU A 87 1.18 5.82 12.14
N PRO A 88 2.45 6.20 12.40
CA PRO A 88 3.16 7.17 11.56
C PRO A 88 3.30 6.73 10.09
N ILE A 89 3.12 5.43 9.80
CA ILE A 89 3.09 4.92 8.43
C ILE A 89 1.65 4.96 7.89
N LEU A 90 0.70 4.34 8.60
CA LEU A 90 -0.66 4.16 8.08
C LEU A 90 -1.45 5.47 7.99
N LEU A 91 -1.25 6.42 8.92
CA LEU A 91 -1.99 7.69 8.91
C LEU A 91 -1.69 8.50 7.64
N PRO A 92 -0.43 8.81 7.29
CA PRO A 92 -0.14 9.50 6.03
C PRO A 92 -0.55 8.72 4.78
N VAL A 93 -0.39 7.38 4.78
CA VAL A 93 -0.84 6.55 3.65
C VAL A 93 -2.33 6.73 3.43
N SER A 94 -3.12 6.61 4.51
CA SER A 94 -4.58 6.74 4.46
C SER A 94 -5.05 8.12 3.98
N LYS A 95 -4.26 9.16 4.28
CA LYS A 95 -4.58 10.55 3.99
C LYS A 95 -4.19 10.99 2.58
N PHE A 96 -3.01 10.59 2.10
CA PHE A 96 -2.43 11.16 0.89
C PHE A 96 -2.41 10.22 -0.31
N CYS A 97 -2.49 8.89 -0.11
CA CYS A 97 -2.39 7.91 -1.18
C CYS A 97 -3.75 7.62 -1.84
N THR A 98 -4.32 8.60 -2.53
CA THR A 98 -5.70 8.54 -3.06
C THR A 98 -5.88 7.72 -4.33
N ASN A 99 -4.78 7.44 -5.05
CA ASN A 99 -4.78 6.80 -6.37
C ASN A 99 -4.24 5.36 -6.38
N LEU A 100 -4.21 4.70 -5.21
CA LEU A 100 -3.66 3.35 -5.09
C LEU A 100 -4.48 2.32 -5.90
N LYS A 101 -3.75 1.54 -6.69
CA LYS A 101 -4.23 0.36 -7.41
C LYS A 101 -3.65 -0.93 -6.82
N ARG A 102 -2.49 -0.84 -6.17
CA ARG A 102 -1.81 -1.95 -5.51
C ARG A 102 -1.50 -1.57 -4.06
N LEU A 103 -1.95 -2.43 -3.15
CA LEU A 103 -1.63 -2.31 -1.73
C LEU A 103 -1.12 -3.66 -1.24
N THR A 104 0.06 -3.64 -0.63
CA THR A 104 0.63 -4.80 0.02
C THR A 104 0.94 -4.43 1.47
N VAL A 105 0.41 -5.16 2.42
CA VAL A 105 0.61 -4.98 3.86
C VAL A 105 0.88 -6.35 4.44
N ASN A 106 2.13 -6.62 4.81
CA ASN A 106 2.53 -7.96 5.25
C ASN A 106 3.06 -7.93 6.68
N PHE A 107 2.84 -9.04 7.39
CA PHE A 107 3.27 -9.22 8.77
C PHE A 107 2.73 -8.14 9.69
N MET A 108 1.46 -7.76 9.58
CA MET A 108 0.83 -6.77 10.45
C MET A 108 -0.32 -7.42 11.20
N LYS A 109 -0.27 -7.42 12.54
CA LYS A 109 -1.44 -7.80 13.33
C LYS A 109 -2.59 -6.84 13.04
N MET A 110 -3.69 -7.34 12.48
CA MET A 110 -4.80 -6.50 12.06
C MET A 110 -5.62 -6.02 13.28
N GLU A 111 -5.48 -4.74 13.63
CA GLU A 111 -6.30 -4.10 14.66
C GLU A 111 -7.39 -3.24 14.04
N VAL A 112 -8.52 -3.06 14.75
CA VAL A 112 -9.67 -2.25 14.29
C VAL A 112 -9.27 -0.88 13.77
N LYS A 113 -8.34 -0.20 14.44
CA LYS A 113 -7.85 1.12 14.02
C LYS A 113 -7.06 1.05 12.70
N TYR A 114 -6.24 0.03 12.50
CA TYR A 114 -5.49 -0.15 11.25
C TYR A 114 -6.42 -0.49 10.09
N LYS A 115 -7.44 -1.34 10.32
CA LYS A 115 -8.49 -1.63 9.32
C LYS A 115 -9.13 -0.35 8.81
N LYS A 116 -9.57 0.54 9.70
CA LYS A 116 -10.20 1.81 9.32
C LYS A 116 -9.28 2.67 8.43
N LEU A 117 -7.99 2.73 8.74
CA LEU A 117 -7.02 3.48 7.95
C LEU A 117 -6.77 2.84 6.57
N LEU A 118 -6.70 1.51 6.50
CA LEU A 118 -6.54 0.78 5.24
C LEU A 118 -7.79 0.92 4.37
N MET A 119 -8.99 0.81 4.95
CA MET A 119 -10.27 0.96 4.23
C MET A 119 -10.41 2.33 3.55
N ALA A 120 -9.73 3.37 4.05
CA ALA A 120 -9.73 4.69 3.42
C ALA A 120 -9.06 4.70 2.03
N VAL A 121 -8.16 3.75 1.75
CA VAL A 121 -7.37 3.70 0.51
C VAL A 121 -7.68 2.50 -0.39
N THR A 122 -8.52 1.56 0.05
CA THR A 122 -8.82 0.32 -0.68
C THR A 122 -9.85 0.46 -1.79
N SER A 123 -10.59 1.58 -1.86
CA SER A 123 -11.71 1.76 -2.80
C SER A 123 -11.32 1.63 -4.29
N ASN A 124 -10.07 1.96 -4.62
CA ASN A 124 -9.50 1.88 -5.96
C ASN A 124 -8.52 0.71 -6.16
N VAL A 125 -8.27 -0.08 -5.11
CA VAL A 125 -7.27 -1.15 -5.14
C VAL A 125 -7.77 -2.30 -6.01
N GLU A 126 -6.93 -2.70 -6.96
CA GLU A 126 -7.13 -3.84 -7.86
C GLU A 126 -6.29 -5.06 -7.45
N PHE A 127 -5.16 -4.82 -6.77
CA PHE A 127 -4.30 -5.85 -6.19
C PHE A 127 -4.14 -5.59 -4.70
N LEU A 128 -4.60 -6.53 -3.88
CA LEU A 128 -4.42 -6.51 -2.43
C LEU A 128 -3.60 -7.72 -2.00
N ASP A 129 -2.56 -7.49 -1.21
CA ASP A 129 -1.81 -8.53 -0.51
C ASP A 129 -1.79 -8.20 0.98
N ILE A 130 -2.39 -9.07 1.77
CA ILE A 130 -2.45 -8.98 3.24
C ILE A 130 -1.95 -10.28 3.87
N SER A 131 -0.82 -10.76 3.35
CA SER A 131 -0.22 -12.00 3.82
C SER A 131 0.32 -11.87 5.25
N CYS A 132 0.14 -12.92 6.04
CA CYS A 132 0.61 -13.02 7.42
C CYS A 132 0.09 -11.88 8.31
N CYS A 133 -1.19 -11.51 8.16
CA CYS A 133 -1.80 -10.40 8.91
C CYS A 133 -2.72 -10.84 10.06
N ASP A 134 -2.76 -12.15 10.36
CA ASP A 134 -3.66 -12.78 11.35
C ASP A 134 -5.11 -12.35 11.17
N ILE A 135 -5.56 -12.27 9.91
CA ILE A 135 -6.96 -11.94 9.61
C ILE A 135 -7.86 -13.18 9.76
N ASP A 136 -9.12 -12.95 10.11
CA ASP A 136 -10.19 -13.96 10.09
C ASP A 136 -11.49 -13.40 9.45
N ASP A 137 -12.59 -14.15 9.53
CA ASP A 137 -13.85 -13.72 8.91
C ASP A 137 -14.50 -12.52 9.61
N ASP A 138 -14.08 -12.16 10.83
CA ASP A 138 -14.51 -10.91 11.50
C ASP A 138 -13.86 -9.67 10.84
N ASP A 139 -12.82 -9.86 10.03
CA ASP A 139 -12.17 -8.84 9.20
C ASP A 139 -12.75 -8.72 7.79
N ALA A 140 -13.90 -9.36 7.53
CA ALA A 140 -14.60 -9.28 6.25
C ALA A 140 -14.88 -7.84 5.82
N ASP A 141 -15.10 -6.92 6.75
CA ASP A 141 -15.35 -5.51 6.46
C ASP A 141 -14.22 -4.85 5.65
N LEU A 142 -12.96 -5.14 6.00
CA LEU A 142 -11.79 -4.68 5.26
C LEU A 142 -11.81 -5.22 3.83
N LEU A 143 -12.03 -6.52 3.65
CA LEU A 143 -12.03 -7.15 2.33
C LEU A 143 -13.18 -6.65 1.45
N LEU A 144 -14.38 -6.53 2.02
CA LEU A 144 -15.57 -6.05 1.32
C LEU A 144 -15.50 -4.56 0.94
N SER A 145 -14.65 -3.77 1.62
CA SER A 145 -14.35 -2.39 1.20
C SER A 145 -13.65 -2.32 -0.17
N CYS A 146 -12.98 -3.41 -0.56
CA CYS A 146 -12.11 -3.49 -1.74
C CYS A 146 -12.89 -3.87 -3.01
N LYS A 147 -13.86 -3.05 -3.40
CA LYS A 147 -14.83 -3.37 -4.48
C LYS A 147 -14.20 -3.66 -5.85
N LYS A 148 -12.98 -3.16 -6.11
CA LYS A 148 -12.27 -3.31 -7.39
C LYS A 148 -11.19 -4.39 -7.37
N VAL A 149 -11.00 -5.11 -6.26
CA VAL A 149 -9.94 -6.11 -6.15
C VAL A 149 -10.16 -7.22 -7.16
N LYS A 150 -9.15 -7.40 -8.01
CA LYS A 150 -9.05 -8.45 -9.03
C LYS A 150 -8.08 -9.53 -8.59
N THR A 151 -7.03 -9.18 -7.84
CA THR A 151 -6.06 -10.12 -7.28
C THR A 151 -5.98 -9.94 -5.78
N LEU A 152 -6.18 -11.01 -5.03
CA LEU A 152 -6.11 -11.04 -3.58
C LEU A 152 -5.09 -12.09 -3.14
N THR A 153 -4.14 -11.70 -2.29
CA THR A 153 -3.15 -12.59 -1.68
C THR A 153 -3.39 -12.67 -0.18
N LEU A 154 -3.52 -13.88 0.34
CA LEU A 154 -3.93 -14.19 1.72
C LEU A 154 -2.99 -15.18 2.43
N ASN A 155 -1.76 -15.33 1.95
CA ASN A 155 -0.85 -16.38 2.44
C ASN A 155 -0.64 -16.29 3.96
N GLY A 156 -0.60 -17.43 4.65
CA GLY A 156 -0.29 -17.48 6.09
C GLY A 156 -1.36 -16.86 6.99
N ASN A 157 -2.62 -16.83 6.55
CA ASN A 157 -3.77 -16.45 7.37
C ASN A 157 -4.63 -17.70 7.67
N ASP A 158 -4.16 -18.55 8.60
CA ASP A 158 -4.73 -19.88 8.84
C ASP A 158 -6.12 -19.89 9.48
N ARG A 159 -6.52 -18.78 10.11
CA ARG A 159 -7.84 -18.65 10.76
C ARG A 159 -8.95 -18.23 9.79
N PHE A 160 -8.58 -17.63 8.66
CA PHE A 160 -9.54 -17.12 7.69
C PHE A 160 -10.26 -18.25 6.96
N ARG A 161 -11.59 -18.36 7.11
CA ARG A 161 -12.40 -19.41 6.46
C ARG A 161 -12.92 -19.00 5.09
N GLY A 162 -12.87 -17.71 4.76
CA GLY A 162 -13.17 -17.20 3.43
C GLY A 162 -14.65 -16.95 3.15
N LEU A 163 -15.48 -16.80 4.18
CA LEU A 163 -16.93 -16.65 4.05
C LEU A 163 -17.32 -15.42 3.23
N CYS A 164 -16.49 -14.38 3.23
CA CYS A 164 -16.74 -13.16 2.46
C CYS A 164 -16.20 -13.22 1.01
N LEU A 165 -15.37 -14.20 0.64
CA LEU A 165 -14.73 -14.26 -0.68
C LEU A 165 -15.75 -14.33 -1.83
N PRO A 166 -16.88 -15.06 -1.74
CA PRO A 166 -17.89 -15.05 -2.79
C PRO A 166 -18.51 -13.67 -3.05
N GLN A 167 -18.48 -12.76 -2.07
CA GLN A 167 -19.03 -11.41 -2.21
C GLN A 167 -18.06 -10.47 -2.96
N LEU A 168 -16.79 -10.86 -3.14
CA LEU A 168 -15.81 -10.12 -3.94
C LEU A 168 -16.07 -10.39 -5.43
N THR A 169 -17.06 -9.68 -6.00
CA THR A 169 -17.54 -9.90 -7.37
C THR A 169 -16.48 -9.64 -8.45
N SER A 170 -15.56 -8.71 -8.19
CA SER A 170 -14.46 -8.33 -9.09
C SER A 170 -13.25 -9.28 -9.06
N LEU A 171 -13.21 -10.22 -8.10
CA LEU A 171 -12.06 -11.10 -7.88
C LEU A 171 -11.86 -12.03 -9.08
N LYS A 172 -10.62 -12.11 -9.57
CA LYS A 172 -10.20 -12.94 -10.71
C LYS A 172 -9.08 -13.90 -10.35
N HIS A 173 -8.28 -13.57 -9.35
CA HIS A 173 -7.14 -14.36 -8.91
C HIS A 173 -7.04 -14.34 -7.39
N LEU A 174 -7.07 -15.52 -6.78
CA LEU A 174 -6.84 -15.73 -5.36
C LEU A 174 -5.52 -16.48 -5.18
N ILE A 175 -4.63 -15.93 -4.37
CA ILE A 175 -3.36 -16.57 -3.97
C ILE A 175 -3.46 -16.83 -2.46
N ALA A 176 -3.50 -18.09 -2.07
CA ALA A 176 -3.75 -18.52 -0.69
C ALA A 176 -2.81 -19.67 -0.30
N LYS A 177 -1.54 -19.55 -0.67
CA LYS A 177 -0.50 -20.52 -0.33
C LYS A 177 -0.34 -20.58 1.17
N HIS A 178 -0.28 -21.79 1.72
CA HIS A 178 -0.14 -22.01 3.16
C HIS A 178 -1.29 -21.38 3.97
N SER A 179 -2.47 -21.22 3.39
CA SER A 179 -3.67 -20.79 4.10
C SER A 179 -4.64 -21.97 4.17
N THR A 180 -4.48 -22.82 5.19
CA THR A 180 -5.32 -24.03 5.34
C THR A 180 -6.72 -23.75 5.88
N GLY A 181 -7.00 -22.49 6.23
CA GLY A 181 -8.25 -22.07 6.86
C GLY A 181 -9.45 -22.07 5.91
N ILE A 182 -9.24 -21.78 4.63
CA ILE A 182 -10.31 -21.49 3.68
C ILE A 182 -11.12 -22.76 3.41
N HIS A 183 -12.44 -22.68 3.59
CA HIS A 183 -13.31 -23.83 3.39
C HIS A 183 -13.32 -24.27 1.91
N HIS A 184 -13.22 -25.58 1.68
CA HIS A 184 -13.19 -26.15 0.33
C HIS A 184 -14.40 -25.73 -0.53
N TYR A 185 -15.60 -25.66 0.04
CA TYR A 185 -16.80 -25.25 -0.72
C TYR A 185 -16.72 -23.80 -1.23
N ILE A 186 -16.00 -22.91 -0.52
CA ILE A 186 -15.75 -21.53 -0.97
C ILE A 186 -14.84 -21.56 -2.20
N LEU A 187 -13.77 -22.35 -2.17
CA LEU A 187 -12.86 -22.50 -3.31
C LEU A 187 -13.60 -23.02 -4.54
N GLU A 188 -14.49 -24.01 -4.37
CA GLU A 188 -15.35 -24.52 -5.43
C GLU A 188 -16.30 -23.46 -6.00
N GLU A 189 -16.89 -22.63 -5.14
CA GLU A 189 -17.74 -21.51 -5.57
C GLU A 189 -16.95 -20.48 -6.40
N LEU A 190 -15.73 -20.15 -5.99
CA LEU A 190 -14.84 -19.26 -6.73
C LEU A 190 -14.42 -19.87 -8.08
N ARG A 191 -14.13 -21.18 -8.14
CA ARG A 191 -13.82 -21.89 -9.39
C ARG A 191 -14.98 -21.84 -10.38
N LYS A 192 -16.23 -22.03 -9.91
CA LYS A 192 -17.44 -21.87 -10.75
C LYS A 192 -17.58 -20.48 -11.35
N ARG A 193 -16.99 -19.46 -10.72
CA ARG A 193 -16.92 -18.07 -11.22
C ARG A 193 -15.70 -17.77 -12.07
N ASN A 194 -14.92 -18.78 -12.46
CA ASN A 194 -13.66 -18.65 -13.21
C ASN A 194 -12.58 -17.83 -12.48
N VAL A 195 -12.58 -17.85 -11.14
CA VAL A 195 -11.48 -17.28 -10.34
C VAL A 195 -10.31 -18.27 -10.41
N LYS A 196 -9.14 -17.79 -10.83
CA LYS A 196 -7.90 -18.57 -10.73
C LYS A 196 -7.50 -18.68 -9.26
N ILE A 197 -7.14 -19.88 -8.81
CA ILE A 197 -6.73 -20.14 -7.42
C ILE A 197 -5.31 -20.72 -7.43
N ASP A 198 -4.43 -20.14 -6.61
CA ASP A 198 -3.09 -20.64 -6.32
C ASP A 198 -2.98 -20.88 -4.80
N ASP A 199 -3.36 -22.08 -4.37
CA ASP A 199 -3.42 -22.52 -2.96
C ASP A 199 -2.24 -23.40 -2.54
N GLY A 200 -1.34 -23.74 -3.49
CA GLY A 200 -0.12 -24.51 -3.22
C GLY A 200 -0.36 -25.98 -2.86
N THR A 201 -1.54 -26.52 -3.16
CA THR A 201 -1.84 -27.96 -3.09
C THR A 201 -1.42 -28.72 -4.34
#